data_AF-A0A9P1CEQ3-F1
#
_entry.id   AF-A0A9P1CEQ3-F1
#
_cell.length_a   1.000
_cell.length_b   1.000
_cell.length_c   1.000
_cell.angle_alpha   90.00
_cell.angle_beta   90.00
_cell.angle_gamma   90.00
#
_symmetry.space_group_name_H-M   'P 1'
#
loop_
_entity.id
_entity.type
_entity.pdbx_description
1 polymer ?
#
loop_
_entity_poly.entity_id
_entity_poly.type
_entity_poly.pdbx_seq_one_letter_code
_entity_poly.pdbx_strand_id
1 'polypeptide(L)'
;MPQPCHFNISKDDLATFRAALEAAASSQLSLWTSWETCWVTVSECLDQAEARAYEAGDVAAAKQVLRLNKLIQTCLQPNWQLVSEEPTPEKTILCSMYDWTDQWSRYKHSLGYFHMEQFSDVAGDLKRLQENLTLLPASSWAHEAEKQVSLLLVDCWALRPLLYLPLCQISPLCLMAAAPAEEACKHRCILCNLTHEVESGRVHGRKFTCTPCASADRLLRRGLGSKDELQNLSVEEQHSFFQKLAVEKANAKDSRIDWKTVRACLVTSLTTRQMTENATAVDTQFLPLDVWLKQGWPEQTVRNCPKEWNEQYGCDTYQVPVKSMTWKQTYQAVEERILRQEKEATAKRMARPRGPKEAEPEAALDLPAPEAAKKGDASAAAEKKAARAEAAQEKKNQASNQKMQLLAAKAVAPLAQDLQSLTKLRARVPADLPEPIQAVYEDNVGKLQRWSQAAKGLLKDWEEEAAQTGKVALTAPPFDMADVKCLHKTVVEVQANLRQHLPVPKAKAAGKRKAAEAGAEATDTAAAEGAEANPPARRVRSKGGNK
;
A
#
# COMPACT_ATOMS: atom_id res chain seq x y z
N MET A 1 -35.02 16.22 -36.02
CA MET A 1 -33.77 16.97 -35.86
C MET A 1 -33.96 17.94 -34.72
N PRO A 2 -33.04 17.99 -33.76
CA PRO A 2 -33.13 18.96 -32.68
C PRO A 2 -33.02 20.38 -33.22
N GLN A 3 -33.76 21.32 -32.63
CA GLN A 3 -33.72 22.72 -33.06
C GLN A 3 -32.46 23.40 -32.49
N PRO A 4 -31.66 24.09 -33.33
CA PRO A 4 -30.55 24.89 -32.84
C PRO A 4 -31.08 25.95 -31.88
N CYS A 5 -30.50 25.98 -30.69
CA CYS A 5 -30.84 26.98 -29.68
C CYS A 5 -30.02 28.24 -29.99
N HIS A 6 -30.66 29.21 -30.63
CA HIS A 6 -30.07 30.52 -30.85
C HIS A 6 -30.44 31.46 -29.69
N PHE A 7 -29.50 32.28 -29.26
CA PHE A 7 -29.81 33.39 -28.36
C PHE A 7 -29.14 34.67 -28.84
N ASN A 8 -29.84 35.77 -28.62
CA ASN A 8 -29.41 37.12 -28.98
C ASN A 8 -28.90 37.83 -27.72
N ILE A 9 -27.81 38.57 -27.87
CA ILE A 9 -27.27 39.47 -26.84
C ILE A 9 -26.93 40.80 -27.50
N SER A 10 -27.22 41.92 -26.83
CA SER A 10 -26.86 43.24 -27.35
C SER A 10 -25.33 43.41 -27.37
N LYS A 11 -24.83 44.21 -28.33
CA LYS A 11 -23.39 44.49 -28.42
C LYS A 11 -22.85 45.14 -27.14
N ASP A 12 -23.65 45.98 -26.49
CA ASP A 12 -23.26 46.70 -25.27
C ASP A 12 -23.20 45.76 -24.05
N ASP A 13 -24.13 44.81 -23.94
CA ASP A 13 -24.11 43.78 -22.89
C ASP A 13 -22.92 42.84 -23.07
N LEU A 14 -22.62 42.45 -24.32
CA LEU A 14 -21.46 41.60 -24.60
C LEU A 14 -20.14 42.34 -24.34
N ALA A 15 -20.06 43.64 -24.66
CA ALA A 15 -18.92 44.48 -24.32
C ALA A 15 -18.72 44.58 -22.81
N THR A 16 -19.82 44.78 -22.06
CA THR A 16 -19.81 44.84 -20.60
C THR A 16 -19.37 43.53 -19.99
N PHE A 17 -19.89 42.41 -20.51
CA PHE A 17 -19.49 41.07 -20.06
C PHE A 17 -18.00 40.81 -20.33
N ARG A 18 -17.51 41.14 -21.53
CA ARG A 18 -16.08 41.01 -21.85
C ARG A 18 -15.20 41.86 -20.93
N ALA A 19 -15.57 43.10 -20.66
CA ALA A 19 -14.84 43.96 -19.73
C ALA A 19 -14.80 43.37 -18.31
N ALA A 20 -15.88 42.73 -17.86
CA ALA A 20 -15.91 42.02 -16.59
C ALA A 20 -14.97 40.80 -16.58
N LEU A 21 -14.92 40.01 -17.67
CA LEU A 21 -13.98 38.88 -17.81
C LEU A 21 -12.52 39.36 -17.78
N GLU A 22 -12.21 40.46 -18.47
CA GLU A 22 -10.88 41.08 -18.48
C GLU A 22 -10.49 41.59 -17.09
N ALA A 23 -11.40 42.26 -16.37
CA ALA A 23 -11.18 42.75 -15.02
C ALA A 23 -10.97 41.61 -14.01
N ALA A 24 -11.81 40.57 -14.07
CA ALA A 24 -11.72 39.40 -13.21
C ALA A 24 -10.37 38.67 -13.39
N ALA A 25 -9.94 38.46 -14.64
CA ALA A 25 -8.64 37.84 -14.92
C ALA A 25 -7.46 38.74 -14.50
N SER A 26 -7.61 40.07 -14.64
CA SER A 26 -6.58 41.04 -14.24
C SER A 26 -6.31 41.03 -12.73
N SER A 27 -7.33 40.71 -11.92
CA SER A 27 -7.16 40.54 -10.47
C SER A 27 -6.28 39.34 -10.09
N GLN A 28 -6.05 38.41 -11.03
CA GLN A 28 -5.32 37.15 -10.82
C GLN A 28 -4.15 36.95 -11.81
N LEU A 29 -3.64 38.04 -12.41
CA LEU A 29 -2.63 38.06 -13.48
C LEU A 29 -1.36 37.23 -13.20
N SER A 30 -1.03 36.94 -11.93
CA SER A 30 0.16 36.16 -11.57
C SER A 30 0.18 34.72 -12.12
N LEU A 31 -0.96 34.15 -12.52
CA LEU A 31 -1.05 32.74 -12.95
C LEU A 31 -1.32 32.54 -14.44
N TRP A 32 -1.52 33.60 -15.21
CA TRP A 32 -1.94 33.49 -16.60
C TRP A 32 -1.14 34.46 -17.48
N THR A 33 -0.73 33.98 -18.65
CA THR A 33 0.00 34.79 -19.63
C THR A 33 -0.87 35.88 -20.24
N SER A 34 -2.19 35.64 -20.28
CA SER A 34 -3.20 36.61 -20.71
C SER A 34 -4.58 36.22 -20.15
N TRP A 35 -5.52 37.18 -20.13
CA TRP A 35 -6.89 36.88 -19.71
C TRP A 35 -7.55 35.86 -20.64
N GLU A 36 -7.21 35.86 -21.94
CA GLU A 36 -7.73 34.88 -22.89
C GLU A 36 -7.36 33.45 -22.47
N THR A 37 -6.09 33.21 -22.10
CA THR A 37 -5.68 31.88 -21.61
C THR A 37 -6.42 31.43 -20.35
N CYS A 38 -6.75 32.35 -19.43
CA CYS A 38 -7.55 32.03 -18.24
C CYS A 38 -8.94 31.52 -18.62
N TRP A 39 -9.61 32.23 -19.51
CA TRP A 39 -10.99 31.96 -19.88
C TRP A 39 -11.14 30.81 -20.90
N VAL A 40 -10.09 30.49 -21.68
CA VAL A 40 -10.03 29.25 -22.45
C VAL A 40 -10.09 28.03 -21.52
N THR A 41 -9.33 28.03 -20.42
CA THR A 41 -9.39 26.93 -19.45
C THR A 41 -10.76 26.83 -18.77
N VAL A 42 -11.38 27.97 -18.42
CA VAL A 42 -12.75 27.97 -17.87
C VAL A 42 -13.75 27.42 -18.87
N SER A 43 -13.60 27.75 -20.16
CA SER A 43 -14.45 27.24 -21.25
C SER A 43 -14.43 25.71 -21.33
N GLU A 44 -13.24 25.10 -21.21
CA GLU A 44 -13.09 23.64 -21.19
C GLU A 44 -13.76 22.99 -19.95
N CYS A 45 -13.69 23.65 -18.79
CA CYS A 45 -14.40 23.18 -17.60
C CYS A 45 -15.92 23.26 -17.75
N LEU A 46 -16.43 24.31 -18.41
CA LEU A 46 -17.86 24.46 -18.68
C LEU A 46 -18.35 23.40 -19.67
N ASP A 47 -17.58 23.04 -20.70
CA ASP A 47 -17.92 21.93 -21.60
C ASP A 47 -18.09 20.60 -20.83
N GLN A 48 -17.23 20.34 -19.84
CA GLN A 48 -17.30 19.13 -19.01
C GLN A 48 -18.48 19.17 -18.04
N ALA A 49 -18.84 20.34 -17.54
CA ALA A 49 -19.96 20.48 -16.62
C ALA A 49 -21.32 20.43 -17.35
N GLU A 50 -21.38 21.00 -18.57
CA GLU A 50 -22.49 20.82 -19.49
C GLU A 50 -22.71 19.34 -19.78
N ALA A 51 -21.60 18.62 -20.06
CA ALA A 51 -21.61 17.19 -20.34
C ALA A 51 -22.35 16.39 -19.26
N ARG A 52 -22.06 16.74 -18.00
CA ARG A 52 -22.61 16.09 -16.79
C ARG A 52 -24.05 16.45 -16.53
N ALA A 53 -24.43 17.71 -16.71
CA ALA A 53 -25.82 18.14 -16.56
C ALA A 53 -26.76 17.36 -17.50
N TYR A 54 -26.30 17.11 -18.73
CA TYR A 54 -27.04 16.29 -19.69
C TYR A 54 -27.12 14.81 -19.28
N GLU A 55 -26.01 14.21 -18.82
CA GLU A 55 -26.00 12.82 -18.30
C GLU A 55 -26.96 12.65 -17.11
N ALA A 56 -27.06 13.67 -16.25
CA ALA A 56 -27.97 13.69 -15.12
C ALA A 56 -29.45 13.91 -15.52
N GLY A 57 -29.73 14.15 -16.81
CA GLY A 57 -31.06 14.47 -17.32
C GLY A 57 -31.51 15.91 -17.02
N ASP A 58 -30.63 16.77 -16.49
CA ASP A 58 -30.91 18.18 -16.24
C ASP A 58 -30.63 19.02 -17.51
N VAL A 59 -31.55 18.90 -18.46
CA VAL A 59 -31.47 19.58 -19.76
C VAL A 59 -31.49 21.10 -19.60
N ALA A 60 -32.11 21.63 -18.54
CA ALA A 60 -32.18 23.07 -18.29
C ALA A 60 -30.82 23.62 -17.85
N ALA A 61 -30.15 22.95 -16.90
CA ALA A 61 -28.80 23.30 -16.49
C ALA A 61 -27.82 23.20 -17.67
N ALA A 62 -27.86 22.10 -18.43
CA ALA A 62 -26.99 21.91 -19.60
C ALA A 62 -27.12 23.08 -20.60
N LYS A 63 -28.35 23.50 -20.93
CA LYS A 63 -28.56 24.65 -21.82
C LYS A 63 -27.97 25.96 -21.29
N GLN A 64 -28.01 26.18 -19.98
CA GLN A 64 -27.46 27.39 -19.38
C GLN A 64 -25.93 27.39 -19.35
N VAL A 65 -25.32 26.25 -19.02
CA VAL A 65 -23.86 26.08 -19.07
C VAL A 65 -23.36 26.29 -20.49
N LEU A 66 -24.02 25.68 -21.48
CA LEU A 66 -23.71 25.88 -22.90
C LEU A 66 -23.81 27.35 -23.30
N ARG A 67 -24.87 28.04 -22.86
CA ARG A 67 -25.07 29.48 -23.14
C ARG A 67 -23.94 30.33 -22.57
N LEU A 68 -23.56 30.09 -21.30
CA LEU A 68 -22.45 30.78 -20.66
C LEU A 68 -21.12 30.50 -21.36
N ASN A 69 -20.87 29.23 -21.71
CA ASN A 69 -19.66 28.84 -22.40
C ASN A 69 -19.55 29.52 -23.76
N LYS A 70 -20.64 29.56 -24.53
CA LYS A 70 -20.68 30.26 -25.82
C LYS A 70 -20.48 31.76 -25.67
N LEU A 71 -21.04 32.41 -24.64
CA LEU A 71 -20.77 33.82 -24.35
C LEU A 71 -19.28 34.08 -24.11
N ILE A 72 -18.62 33.23 -23.32
CA ILE A 72 -17.17 33.33 -23.06
C ILE A 72 -16.39 33.11 -24.36
N GLN A 73 -16.69 32.06 -25.13
CA GLN A 73 -16.03 31.79 -26.42
C GLN A 73 -16.19 32.94 -27.42
N THR A 74 -17.38 33.55 -27.50
CA THR A 74 -17.62 34.73 -28.35
C THR A 74 -16.79 35.93 -27.87
N CYS A 75 -16.74 36.17 -26.56
CA CYS A 75 -15.90 37.23 -25.98
C CYS A 75 -14.41 37.00 -26.23
N LEU A 76 -13.95 35.76 -26.32
CA LEU A 76 -12.54 35.44 -26.57
C LEU A 76 -12.11 35.61 -28.03
N GLN A 77 -13.04 35.80 -28.96
CA GLN A 77 -12.66 36.02 -30.35
C GLN A 77 -11.98 37.40 -30.51
N PRO A 78 -10.86 37.48 -31.27
CA PRO A 78 -10.16 38.75 -31.51
C PRO A 78 -11.07 39.81 -32.14
N ASN A 79 -12.01 39.35 -32.97
CA ASN A 79 -12.96 40.19 -33.70
C ASN A 79 -14.41 39.93 -33.25
N TRP A 80 -14.66 39.85 -31.94
CA TRP A 80 -16.00 39.62 -31.39
C TRP A 80 -17.06 40.62 -31.92
N GLN A 81 -16.64 41.81 -32.34
CA GLN A 81 -17.49 42.83 -32.95
C GLN A 81 -17.97 42.49 -34.37
N LEU A 82 -17.37 41.48 -35.03
CA LEU A 82 -17.70 41.01 -36.38
C LEU A 82 -18.55 39.72 -36.37
N VAL A 83 -18.91 39.21 -35.18
CA VAL A 83 -19.73 38.00 -35.06
C VAL A 83 -21.14 38.33 -35.57
N SER A 84 -21.58 37.58 -36.58
CA SER A 84 -22.80 37.75 -37.41
C SER A 84 -23.87 38.65 -36.78
N GLU A 85 -23.95 39.90 -37.25
CA GLU A 85 -25.05 40.82 -36.95
C GLU A 85 -26.28 40.39 -37.75
N GLU A 86 -27.37 40.02 -37.08
CA GLU A 86 -28.67 39.93 -37.75
C GLU A 86 -29.19 41.35 -38.01
N PRO A 87 -29.89 41.60 -39.14
CA PRO A 87 -30.44 42.91 -39.47
C PRO A 87 -31.70 43.23 -38.65
N THR A 88 -31.59 43.12 -37.33
CA THR A 88 -32.59 43.57 -36.37
C THR A 88 -32.33 45.04 -36.00
N PRO A 89 -33.36 45.82 -35.63
CA PRO A 89 -33.19 47.23 -35.25
C PRO A 89 -32.28 47.42 -34.03
N GLU A 90 -32.15 46.37 -33.20
CA GLU A 90 -31.16 46.27 -32.14
C GLU A 90 -29.96 45.47 -32.67
N LYS A 91 -28.74 46.00 -32.53
CA LYS A 91 -27.49 45.34 -32.94
C LYS A 91 -27.19 44.18 -32.01
N THR A 92 -27.86 43.05 -32.24
CA THR A 92 -27.70 41.83 -31.46
C THR A 92 -26.78 40.85 -32.17
N ILE A 93 -25.93 40.18 -31.40
CA ILE A 93 -25.00 39.16 -31.88
C ILE A 93 -25.67 37.80 -31.73
N LEU A 94 -25.79 37.07 -32.85
CA LEU A 94 -26.35 35.72 -32.86
C LEU A 94 -25.31 34.71 -32.40
N CYS A 95 -25.53 34.09 -31.23
CA CYS A 95 -24.71 32.98 -30.77
C CYS A 95 -25.39 31.65 -31.16
N SER A 96 -24.77 30.88 -32.07
CA SER A 96 -25.31 29.58 -32.51
C SER A 96 -24.86 28.45 -31.59
N MET A 97 -25.82 27.68 -31.05
CA MET A 97 -25.55 26.41 -30.36
C MET A 97 -25.83 25.24 -31.32
N TYR A 98 -24.86 24.36 -31.52
CA TYR A 98 -25.05 23.11 -32.26
C TYR A 98 -25.57 22.00 -31.34
N ASP A 99 -26.26 21.02 -31.93
CA ASP A 99 -26.81 19.91 -31.16
C ASP A 99 -25.75 18.92 -30.65
N TRP A 100 -26.14 18.21 -29.60
CA TRP A 100 -25.36 17.35 -28.73
C TRP A 100 -24.88 16.04 -29.36
N THR A 101 -25.54 15.54 -30.41
CA THR A 101 -25.21 14.23 -31.01
C THR A 101 -23.77 14.16 -31.56
N ASP A 102 -23.23 15.26 -32.08
CA ASP A 102 -21.85 15.31 -32.61
C ASP A 102 -20.81 15.68 -31.54
N GLN A 103 -21.19 16.53 -30.57
CA GLN A 103 -20.28 16.97 -29.51
C GLN A 103 -20.01 15.86 -28.49
N TRP A 104 -20.99 15.01 -28.21
CA TRP A 104 -20.84 13.86 -27.31
C TRP A 104 -19.81 12.83 -27.81
N SER A 105 -19.78 12.61 -29.12
CA SER A 105 -18.82 11.70 -29.75
C SER A 105 -17.39 12.24 -29.66
N ARG A 106 -17.20 13.56 -29.81
CA ARG A 106 -15.90 14.22 -29.61
C ARG A 106 -15.48 14.24 -28.14
N TYR A 107 -16.41 14.47 -27.23
CA TYR A 107 -16.20 14.44 -25.78
C TYR A 107 -15.74 13.05 -25.31
N LYS A 108 -16.44 11.98 -25.69
CA LYS A 108 -16.06 10.59 -25.38
C LYS A 108 -14.68 10.20 -25.89
N HIS A 109 -14.27 10.76 -27.02
CA HIS A 109 -12.96 10.46 -27.60
C HIS A 109 -11.81 11.23 -26.92
N SER A 110 -12.11 12.36 -26.27
CA SER A 110 -11.12 13.30 -25.72
C SER A 110 -10.91 13.14 -24.22
N LEU A 111 -11.91 12.67 -23.47
CA LEU A 111 -11.82 12.45 -22.02
C LEU A 111 -12.03 10.96 -21.70
N GLY A 112 -10.96 10.27 -21.32
CA GLY A 112 -11.06 8.93 -20.74
C GLY A 112 -11.82 8.92 -19.41
N TYR A 113 -12.14 7.72 -18.88
CA TYR A 113 -12.96 7.43 -17.69
C TYR A 113 -12.59 8.15 -16.36
N PHE A 114 -11.54 8.98 -16.33
CA PHE A 114 -10.84 9.42 -15.12
C PHE A 114 -11.53 10.51 -14.29
N HIS A 115 -12.53 11.22 -14.83
CA HIS A 115 -13.11 12.38 -14.14
C HIS A 115 -14.55 12.18 -13.64
N MET A 116 -15.04 10.95 -13.47
CA MET A 116 -16.45 10.71 -13.09
C MET A 116 -16.84 11.15 -11.67
N GLU A 117 -15.96 11.03 -10.68
CA GLU A 117 -16.33 11.31 -9.28
C GLU A 117 -16.17 12.79 -8.87
N GLN A 118 -15.44 13.60 -9.64
CA GLN A 118 -15.08 14.97 -9.26
C GLN A 118 -16.09 16.04 -9.76
N PHE A 119 -17.14 15.63 -10.47
CA PHE A 119 -18.12 16.55 -11.07
C PHE A 119 -19.48 16.62 -10.35
N SER A 120 -19.73 15.84 -9.29
CA SER A 120 -20.97 16.00 -8.51
C SER A 120 -21.05 17.36 -7.81
N ASP A 121 -19.89 17.89 -7.42
CA ASP A 121 -19.79 19.14 -6.66
C ASP A 121 -19.98 20.35 -7.59
N VAL A 122 -19.36 20.32 -8.77
CA VAL A 122 -19.52 21.34 -9.84
C VAL A 122 -20.96 21.43 -10.34
N ALA A 123 -21.67 20.29 -10.45
CA ALA A 123 -23.08 20.28 -10.80
C ALA A 123 -23.96 21.00 -9.75
N GLY A 124 -23.60 20.92 -8.47
CA GLY A 124 -24.27 21.62 -7.38
C GLY A 124 -24.07 23.14 -7.43
N ASP A 125 -22.91 23.61 -7.86
CA ASP A 125 -22.60 25.04 -7.96
C ASP A 125 -23.20 25.69 -9.21
N LEU A 126 -23.25 24.95 -10.32
CA LEU A 126 -23.96 25.40 -11.53
C LEU A 126 -25.47 25.48 -11.33
N LYS A 127 -26.05 24.59 -10.53
CA LYS A 127 -27.45 24.67 -10.11
C LYS A 127 -27.73 25.93 -9.27
N ARG A 128 -26.80 26.32 -8.38
CA ARG A 128 -26.90 27.58 -7.61
C ARG A 128 -26.75 28.81 -8.51
N LEU A 129 -25.86 28.78 -9.49
CA LEU A 129 -25.74 29.84 -10.50
C LEU A 129 -27.07 30.00 -11.27
N GLN A 130 -27.67 28.88 -11.69
CA GLN A 130 -28.97 28.83 -12.38
C GLN A 130 -30.13 29.43 -11.58
N GLU A 131 -30.22 29.11 -10.29
CA GLU A 131 -31.26 29.63 -9.39
C GLU A 131 -31.16 31.15 -9.19
N ASN A 132 -29.95 31.71 -9.31
CA ASN A 132 -29.70 33.15 -9.19
C ASN A 132 -29.82 33.93 -10.53
N LEU A 133 -29.59 33.26 -11.66
CA LEU A 133 -29.61 33.82 -13.02
C LEU A 133 -30.98 34.37 -13.45
N THR A 134 -32.09 33.85 -12.92
CA THR A 134 -33.46 34.23 -13.31
C THR A 134 -34.05 35.37 -12.48
N LEU A 135 -33.36 35.81 -11.41
CA LEU A 135 -33.91 36.72 -10.41
C LEU A 135 -33.23 38.10 -10.36
N LEU A 136 -32.21 38.34 -11.17
CA LEU A 136 -31.31 39.48 -10.99
C LEU A 136 -31.31 40.48 -12.17
N PRO A 137 -31.30 41.80 -11.90
CA PRO A 137 -31.04 42.81 -12.93
C PRO A 137 -29.66 42.60 -13.57
N ALA A 138 -29.47 43.02 -14.84
CA ALA A 138 -28.25 42.80 -15.62
C ALA A 138 -26.93 43.21 -14.90
N SER A 139 -26.97 44.28 -14.12
CA SER A 139 -25.83 44.75 -13.31
C SER A 139 -25.49 43.84 -12.13
N SER A 140 -26.47 43.13 -11.59
CA SER A 140 -26.32 42.19 -10.46
C SER A 140 -25.95 40.79 -10.93
N TRP A 141 -26.37 40.41 -12.14
CA TRP A 141 -26.01 39.14 -12.75
C TRP A 141 -24.51 39.02 -13.00
N ALA A 142 -23.87 40.08 -13.52
CA ALA A 142 -22.43 40.06 -13.79
C ALA A 142 -21.60 39.79 -12.53
N HIS A 143 -22.02 40.38 -11.39
CA HIS A 143 -21.35 40.18 -10.10
C HIS A 143 -21.57 38.79 -9.51
N GLU A 144 -22.77 38.22 -9.64
CA GLU A 144 -23.02 36.85 -9.16
C GLU A 144 -22.38 35.80 -10.08
N ALA A 145 -22.33 36.03 -11.38
CA ALA A 145 -21.57 35.21 -12.31
C ALA A 145 -20.06 35.27 -12.01
N GLU A 146 -19.52 36.47 -11.76
CA GLU A 146 -18.13 36.67 -11.33
C GLU A 146 -17.83 35.92 -10.02
N LYS A 147 -18.73 35.98 -9.03
CA LYS A 147 -18.58 35.28 -7.75
C LYS A 147 -18.62 33.76 -7.89
N GLN A 148 -19.55 33.23 -8.67
CA GLN A 148 -19.70 31.78 -8.85
C GLN A 148 -18.62 31.20 -9.76
N VAL A 149 -18.20 31.94 -10.79
CA VAL A 149 -17.00 31.58 -11.56
C VAL A 149 -15.75 31.67 -10.70
N SER A 150 -15.66 32.64 -9.78
CA SER A 150 -14.57 32.71 -8.80
C SER A 150 -14.58 31.52 -7.86
N LEU A 151 -15.75 31.00 -7.45
CA LEU A 151 -15.87 29.78 -6.66
C LEU A 151 -15.43 28.53 -7.45
N LEU A 152 -15.91 28.38 -8.69
CA LEU A 152 -15.46 27.33 -9.61
C LEU A 152 -13.95 27.41 -9.87
N LEU A 153 -13.41 28.62 -10.05
CA LEU A 153 -11.98 28.86 -10.21
C LEU A 153 -11.20 28.55 -8.94
N VAL A 154 -11.71 28.84 -7.74
CA VAL A 154 -11.05 28.49 -6.46
C VAL A 154 -10.98 26.98 -6.28
N ASP A 155 -12.03 26.25 -6.65
CA ASP A 155 -12.05 24.79 -6.60
C ASP A 155 -11.21 24.14 -7.71
N CYS A 156 -11.19 24.72 -8.92
CA CYS A 156 -10.24 24.36 -9.97
C CYS A 156 -8.78 24.75 -9.62
N TRP A 157 -8.56 25.80 -8.83
CA TRP A 157 -7.23 26.22 -8.35
C TRP A 157 -6.71 25.31 -7.23
N ALA A 158 -7.59 24.72 -6.41
CA ALA A 158 -7.21 23.66 -5.48
C ALA A 158 -6.64 22.41 -6.19
N LEU A 159 -6.91 22.27 -7.50
CA LEU A 159 -6.43 21.21 -8.38
C LEU A 159 -5.20 21.59 -9.24
N ARG A 160 -4.72 22.86 -9.17
CA ARG A 160 -3.58 23.39 -9.92
C ARG A 160 -2.18 23.42 -9.24
N PRO A 161 -1.81 22.64 -8.19
CA PRO A 161 -0.41 22.61 -7.70
C PRO A 161 0.57 21.74 -8.51
N LEU A 162 0.28 21.32 -9.75
CA LEU A 162 1.14 20.41 -10.51
C LEU A 162 2.18 21.05 -11.44
N LEU A 163 2.23 22.38 -11.63
CA LEU A 163 3.25 23.00 -12.49
C LEU A 163 3.77 24.34 -11.92
N TYR A 164 5.04 24.30 -11.49
CA TYR A 164 5.99 25.40 -11.26
C TYR A 164 5.86 26.36 -10.04
N LEU A 165 6.96 26.43 -9.27
CA LEU A 165 7.36 27.44 -8.26
C LEU A 165 8.89 27.68 -8.46
N PRO A 166 9.55 28.77 -7.99
CA PRO A 166 9.18 29.61 -6.82
C PRO A 166 9.51 31.14 -6.84
N LEU A 167 9.11 31.83 -5.74
CA LEU A 167 9.53 33.15 -5.17
C LEU A 167 8.71 34.39 -5.62
N CYS A 168 8.32 35.39 -4.80
CA CYS A 168 8.87 35.90 -3.53
C CYS A 168 7.84 36.73 -2.67
N GLN A 169 8.22 37.02 -1.42
CA GLN A 169 7.50 37.72 -0.32
C GLN A 169 7.30 39.24 -0.59
N ILE A 170 6.32 39.95 0.03
CA ILE A 170 6.42 40.77 1.28
C ILE A 170 5.01 41.29 1.70
N SER A 171 4.80 41.47 3.03
CA SER A 171 3.60 41.88 3.80
C SER A 171 3.20 43.39 3.72
N PRO A 172 2.43 43.99 4.68
CA PRO A 172 0.99 43.88 4.98
C PRO A 172 0.28 45.26 5.08
N LEU A 173 -1.07 45.36 5.03
CA LEU A 173 -1.92 46.31 5.81
C LEU A 173 -3.36 46.43 5.26
N CYS A 174 -4.34 46.20 6.16
CA CYS A 174 -5.61 46.96 6.35
C CYS A 174 -6.61 46.03 7.06
N LEU A 175 -6.83 46.20 8.37
CA LEU A 175 -7.82 47.07 9.03
C LEU A 175 -9.22 46.42 9.16
N MET A 176 -9.46 45.91 10.37
CA MET A 176 -10.66 46.03 11.21
C MET A 176 -12.05 45.80 10.55
N ALA A 177 -12.64 44.65 10.85
CA ALA A 177 -14.04 44.57 11.26
C ALA A 177 -14.19 43.43 12.28
N ALA A 178 -14.67 43.77 13.47
CA ALA A 178 -14.94 42.84 14.56
C ALA A 178 -16.43 42.48 14.58
N ALA A 179 -16.73 41.18 14.43
CA ALA A 179 -17.99 40.51 14.77
C ALA A 179 -17.70 38.99 14.87
N PRO A 180 -18.52 38.19 15.59
CA PRO A 180 -18.03 37.42 16.74
C PRO A 180 -17.67 35.94 16.48
N ALA A 181 -16.79 35.44 17.36
CA ALA A 181 -16.71 34.09 17.92
C ALA A 181 -16.57 32.86 17.00
N GLU A 182 -15.31 32.40 16.93
CA GLU A 182 -14.89 30.98 16.89
C GLU A 182 -15.18 30.13 15.64
N GLU A 183 -14.88 30.65 14.46
CA GLU A 183 -14.39 29.73 13.41
C GLU A 183 -12.94 29.33 13.75
N ALA A 184 -12.81 28.24 14.51
CA ALA A 184 -11.52 27.65 14.86
C ALA A 184 -10.64 27.57 13.62
N CYS A 185 -9.50 28.29 13.61
CA CYS A 185 -8.61 28.34 12.46
C CYS A 185 -8.19 26.92 12.07
N LYS A 186 -8.70 26.40 10.95
CA LYS A 186 -8.34 25.06 10.50
C LYS A 186 -7.03 25.15 9.71
N HIS A 187 -6.04 24.33 10.08
CA HIS A 187 -4.76 24.24 9.38
C HIS A 187 -4.59 22.91 8.65
N ARG A 188 -3.97 22.96 7.47
CA ARG A 188 -3.65 21.77 6.68
C ARG A 188 -2.30 21.18 7.12
N CYS A 189 -2.30 19.91 7.50
CA CYS A 189 -1.09 19.21 7.90
C CYS A 189 -0.19 18.95 6.68
N ILE A 190 1.08 19.33 6.73
CA ILE A 190 2.04 19.13 5.63
C ILE A 190 2.34 17.65 5.32
N LEU A 191 2.04 16.72 6.24
CA LEU A 191 2.38 15.31 6.09
C LEU A 191 1.22 14.43 5.58
N CYS A 192 0.00 14.60 6.11
CA CYS A 192 -1.17 13.86 5.62
C CYS A 192 -2.07 14.68 4.70
N ASN A 193 -1.80 15.98 4.55
CA ASN A 193 -2.56 16.91 3.73
C ASN A 193 -4.03 17.10 4.13
N LEU A 194 -4.41 16.60 5.31
CA LEU A 194 -5.73 16.76 5.90
C LEU A 194 -5.80 18.05 6.73
N THR A 195 -7.01 18.58 6.82
CA THR A 195 -7.34 19.78 7.58
C THR A 195 -7.65 19.39 9.03
N HIS A 196 -7.00 20.05 9.98
CA HIS A 196 -7.21 19.83 11.41
C HIS A 196 -7.30 21.14 12.19
N GLU A 197 -7.87 21.08 13.38
CA GLU A 197 -7.85 22.18 14.34
C GLU A 197 -6.41 22.45 14.84
N VAL A 198 -6.08 23.71 15.15
CA VAL A 198 -4.74 24.13 15.62
C VAL A 198 -4.27 23.26 16.79
N GLU A 199 -5.17 22.96 17.72
CA GLU A 199 -4.89 22.23 18.97
C GLU A 199 -4.46 20.78 18.73
N SER A 200 -4.88 20.19 17.61
CA SER A 200 -4.57 18.80 17.25
C SER A 200 -3.13 18.61 16.75
N GLY A 201 -2.33 19.67 16.63
CA GLY A 201 -1.01 19.63 16.03
C GLY A 201 -0.04 20.67 16.57
N ARG A 202 1.08 20.81 15.87
CA ARG A 202 2.11 21.80 16.17
C ARG A 202 2.40 22.63 14.92
N VAL A 203 2.39 23.95 15.10
CA VAL A 203 2.85 24.90 14.10
C VAL A 203 4.33 25.16 14.32
N HIS A 204 5.14 25.07 13.26
CA HIS A 204 6.54 25.50 13.25
C HIS A 204 6.78 26.41 12.04
N GLY A 205 6.87 27.72 12.29
CA GLY A 205 6.91 28.72 11.22
C GLY A 205 5.61 28.67 10.40
N ARG A 206 5.72 28.48 9.09
CA ARG A 206 4.56 28.35 8.18
C ARG A 206 4.04 26.92 8.01
N LYS A 207 4.64 25.94 8.72
CA LYS A 207 4.32 24.52 8.55
C LYS A 207 3.52 24.03 9.74
N PHE A 208 2.33 23.50 9.48
CA PHE A 208 1.53 22.80 10.48
C PHE A 208 1.70 21.28 10.33
N THR A 209 1.81 20.56 11.44
CA THR A 209 1.86 19.10 11.45
C THR A 209 0.95 18.57 12.55
N CYS A 210 -0.03 17.74 12.20
CA CYS A 210 -0.92 17.13 13.17
C CYS A 210 -0.18 16.13 14.06
N THR A 211 -0.65 15.95 15.29
CA THR A 211 -0.03 15.09 16.31
C THR A 211 0.16 13.64 15.85
N PRO A 212 -0.80 12.99 15.16
CA PRO A 212 -0.60 11.66 14.58
C PRO A 212 0.62 11.61 13.64
N CYS A 213 0.69 12.50 12.65
CA CYS A 213 1.78 12.52 11.69
C CYS A 213 3.11 12.88 12.35
N ALA A 214 3.13 13.82 13.30
CA ALA A 214 4.34 14.18 14.04
C ALA A 214 4.87 13.03 14.91
N SER A 215 3.98 12.18 15.45
CA SER A 215 4.39 10.97 16.19
C SER A 215 4.98 9.90 15.26
N ALA A 216 4.34 9.64 14.12
CA ALA A 216 4.83 8.71 13.09
C ALA A 216 6.18 9.17 12.51
N ASP A 217 6.33 10.47 12.23
CA ASP A 217 7.57 11.05 11.68
C ASP A 217 8.76 10.86 12.62
N ARG A 218 8.55 11.05 13.92
CA ARG A 218 9.58 10.81 14.95
C ARG A 218 9.97 9.35 15.02
N LEU A 219 9.01 8.43 14.92
CA LEU A 219 9.27 6.99 14.88
C LEU A 219 10.10 6.60 13.65
N LEU A 220 9.75 7.12 12.46
CA LEU A 220 10.51 6.91 11.22
C LEU A 220 11.96 7.38 11.36
N ARG A 221 12.19 8.61 11.82
CA ARG A 221 13.54 9.14 12.02
C ARG A 221 14.33 8.34 13.05
N ARG A 222 13.70 7.84 14.11
CA ARG A 222 14.34 7.02 15.16
C ARG A 222 14.67 5.60 14.66
N GLY A 223 13.81 5.03 13.82
CA GLY A 223 13.92 3.68 13.29
C GLY A 223 14.92 3.58 12.13
N LEU A 224 14.81 4.46 11.13
CA LEU A 224 15.61 4.42 9.90
C LEU A 224 16.84 5.32 9.94
N GLY A 225 16.89 6.30 10.84
CA GLY A 225 17.98 7.28 10.93
C GLY A 225 17.95 8.37 9.86
N SER A 226 17.33 8.13 8.70
CA SER A 226 17.07 9.12 7.65
C SER A 226 15.62 9.05 7.13
N LYS A 227 15.27 9.95 6.21
CA LYS A 227 13.94 10.05 5.58
C LYS A 227 13.95 9.63 4.11
N ASP A 228 15.07 9.12 3.62
CA ASP A 228 15.34 9.03 2.19
C ASP A 228 14.33 8.10 1.48
N GLU A 229 13.96 6.99 2.13
CA GLU A 229 12.92 6.08 1.63
C GLU A 229 11.55 6.75 1.47
N LEU A 230 11.20 7.65 2.38
CA LEU A 230 9.95 8.39 2.31
C LEU A 230 10.01 9.49 1.26
N GLN A 231 11.17 10.14 1.10
CA GLN A 231 11.40 11.16 0.08
C GLN A 231 11.38 10.59 -1.34
N ASN A 232 11.69 9.30 -1.50
CA ASN A 232 11.54 8.65 -2.78
C ASN A 232 10.08 8.65 -3.23
N LEU A 233 9.11 8.45 -2.32
CA LEU A 233 7.67 8.40 -2.65
C LEU A 233 7.19 9.74 -3.22
N SER A 234 6.21 9.71 -4.12
CA SER A 234 5.54 10.94 -4.58
C SER A 234 4.89 11.67 -3.40
N VAL A 235 4.63 12.96 -3.54
CA VAL A 235 4.03 13.75 -2.45
C VAL A 235 2.64 13.19 -2.07
N GLU A 236 1.87 12.74 -3.06
CA GLU A 236 0.56 12.11 -2.90
C GLU A 236 0.69 10.76 -2.17
N GLU A 237 1.68 9.94 -2.53
CA GLU A 237 1.97 8.68 -1.85
C GLU A 237 2.41 8.89 -0.40
N GLN A 238 3.22 9.93 -0.14
CA GLN A 238 3.60 10.33 1.23
C GLN A 238 2.36 10.72 2.03
N HIS A 239 1.47 11.53 1.45
CA HIS A 239 0.21 11.91 2.08
C HIS A 239 -0.66 10.68 2.39
N SER A 240 -0.86 9.79 1.42
CA SER A 240 -1.62 8.55 1.59
C SER A 240 -1.02 7.65 2.67
N PHE A 241 0.32 7.54 2.72
CA PHE A 241 1.01 6.79 3.76
C PHE A 241 0.72 7.34 5.17
N PHE A 242 0.80 8.66 5.37
CA PHE A 242 0.50 9.26 6.67
C PHE A 242 -1.00 9.21 7.03
N GLN A 243 -1.88 9.29 6.04
CA GLN A 243 -3.33 9.09 6.24
C GLN A 243 -3.62 7.66 6.72
N LYS A 244 -3.02 6.64 6.09
CA LYS A 244 -3.12 5.24 6.52
C LYS A 244 -2.63 5.07 7.96
N LEU A 245 -1.50 5.67 8.32
CA LEU A 245 -1.01 5.64 9.70
C LEU A 245 -1.94 6.34 10.70
N ALA A 246 -2.61 7.42 10.29
CA ALA A 246 -3.60 8.08 11.14
C ALA A 246 -4.81 7.15 11.40
N VAL A 247 -5.27 6.42 10.39
CA VAL A 247 -6.33 5.41 10.52
C VAL A 247 -5.90 4.25 11.43
N GLU A 248 -4.70 3.70 11.21
CA GLU A 248 -4.14 2.65 12.07
C GLU A 248 -4.00 3.10 13.53
N LYS A 249 -3.65 4.37 13.76
CA LYS A 249 -3.59 4.96 15.10
C LYS A 249 -4.95 5.02 15.77
N ALA A 250 -5.98 5.43 15.02
CA ALA A 250 -7.34 5.52 15.51
C ALA A 250 -7.91 4.12 15.85
N ASN A 251 -7.49 3.10 15.11
CA ASN A 251 -7.89 1.70 15.33
C ASN A 251 -7.12 1.03 16.49
N ALA A 252 -5.98 1.58 16.91
CA ALA A 252 -5.18 1.03 18.00
C ALA A 252 -5.81 1.36 19.37
N LYS A 253 -5.98 0.34 20.22
CA LYS A 253 -6.61 0.46 21.55
C LYS A 253 -5.99 1.54 22.44
N ASP A 254 -4.67 1.72 22.34
CA ASP A 254 -3.92 2.64 23.21
C ASP A 254 -3.64 4.01 22.58
N SER A 255 -4.24 4.32 21.42
CA SER A 255 -3.96 5.53 20.63
C SER A 255 -2.45 5.74 20.32
N ARG A 256 -1.64 4.68 20.44
CA ARG A 256 -0.21 4.65 20.16
C ARG A 256 0.05 3.72 18.98
N ILE A 257 0.88 4.18 18.05
CA ILE A 257 1.33 3.36 16.93
C ILE A 257 2.69 2.77 17.29
N ASP A 258 2.82 1.45 17.18
CA ASP A 258 4.09 0.76 17.32
C ASP A 258 4.97 0.92 16.08
N TRP A 259 6.29 0.88 16.28
CA TRP A 259 7.25 0.88 15.16
C TRP A 259 6.97 -0.22 14.15
N LYS A 260 6.54 -1.40 14.60
CA LYS A 260 6.20 -2.54 13.73
C LYS A 260 5.10 -2.16 12.72
N THR A 261 4.08 -1.43 13.15
CA THR A 261 2.98 -0.97 12.29
C THR A 261 3.48 0.07 11.30
N VAL A 262 4.25 1.06 11.78
CA VAL A 262 4.85 2.09 10.90
C VAL A 262 5.72 1.45 9.81
N ARG A 263 6.59 0.51 10.19
CA ARG A 263 7.44 -0.27 9.28
C ARG A 263 6.61 -1.07 8.28
N ALA A 264 5.58 -1.78 8.73
CA ALA A 264 4.71 -2.59 7.87
C ALA A 264 3.99 -1.73 6.81
N CYS A 265 3.43 -0.58 7.22
CA CYS A 265 2.81 0.36 6.28
C CYS A 265 3.83 0.90 5.28
N LEU A 266 5.06 1.22 5.71
CA LEU A 266 6.10 1.75 4.84
C LEU A 266 6.55 0.71 3.81
N VAL A 267 6.83 -0.52 4.24
CA VAL A 267 7.18 -1.63 3.34
C VAL A 267 6.06 -1.87 2.33
N THR A 268 4.81 -1.82 2.77
CA THR A 268 3.66 -2.00 1.88
C THR A 268 3.59 -0.88 0.83
N SER A 269 3.68 0.39 1.22
CA SER A 269 3.66 1.52 0.28
C SER A 269 4.80 1.45 -0.74
N LEU A 270 6.03 1.16 -0.29
CA LEU A 270 7.19 1.03 -1.16
C LEU A 270 7.06 -0.17 -2.11
N THR A 271 6.50 -1.29 -1.63
CA THR A 271 6.26 -2.47 -2.46
C THR A 271 5.20 -2.17 -3.52
N THR A 272 4.08 -1.55 -3.14
CA THR A 272 3.03 -1.14 -4.10
C THR A 272 3.62 -0.26 -5.18
N ARG A 273 4.39 0.76 -4.80
CA ARG A 273 5.02 1.66 -5.76
C ARG A 273 5.99 0.93 -6.69
N GLN A 274 6.88 0.10 -6.13
CA GLN A 274 7.83 -0.63 -6.97
C GLN A 274 7.12 -1.59 -7.93
N MET A 275 5.97 -2.15 -7.54
CA MET A 275 5.12 -2.92 -8.44
C MET A 275 4.46 -2.07 -9.53
N THR A 276 3.99 -0.85 -9.21
CA THR A 276 3.39 0.04 -10.22
C THR A 276 4.44 0.61 -11.17
N GLU A 277 5.63 0.95 -10.68
CA GLU A 277 6.77 1.36 -11.51
C GLU A 277 7.25 0.20 -12.39
N ASN A 278 7.48 -0.98 -11.82
CA ASN A 278 7.92 -2.16 -12.57
C ASN A 278 6.83 -2.75 -13.46
N ALA A 279 5.56 -2.33 -13.32
CA ALA A 279 4.53 -2.63 -14.32
C ALA A 279 4.89 -2.03 -15.70
N THR A 280 5.90 -1.17 -15.80
CA THR A 280 6.44 -0.71 -17.09
C THR A 280 7.56 -1.60 -17.64
N ALA A 281 8.20 -2.43 -16.82
CA ALA A 281 9.21 -3.40 -17.24
C ALA A 281 8.51 -4.68 -17.71
N VAL A 282 8.58 -4.91 -19.02
CA VAL A 282 7.94 -6.04 -19.68
C VAL A 282 9.01 -7.06 -20.00
N ASP A 283 9.02 -8.17 -19.25
CA ASP A 283 9.86 -9.31 -19.61
C ASP A 283 9.25 -10.00 -20.83
N THR A 284 10.10 -10.42 -21.75
CA THR A 284 9.67 -11.15 -22.95
C THR A 284 10.32 -12.52 -22.94
N GLN A 285 9.51 -13.56 -23.13
CA GLN A 285 9.99 -14.94 -23.25
C GLN A 285 9.39 -15.56 -24.51
N PHE A 286 10.19 -16.35 -25.24
CA PHE A 286 9.72 -17.11 -26.39
C PHE A 286 9.19 -18.46 -25.91
N LEU A 287 7.86 -18.65 -25.97
CA LEU A 287 7.21 -19.93 -25.62
C LEU A 287 6.30 -20.41 -26.77
N PRO A 288 6.07 -21.73 -26.90
CA PRO A 288 5.12 -22.28 -27.87
C PRO A 288 3.69 -21.79 -27.65
N LEU A 289 2.89 -21.74 -28.73
CA LEU A 289 1.50 -21.28 -28.70
C LEU A 289 0.66 -21.99 -27.63
N ASP A 290 0.77 -23.31 -27.55
CA ASP A 290 0.02 -24.14 -26.60
C ASP A 290 0.29 -23.78 -25.14
N VAL A 291 1.50 -23.29 -24.82
CA VAL A 291 1.87 -22.87 -23.46
C VAL A 291 1.14 -21.57 -23.10
N TRP A 292 1.08 -20.62 -24.03
CA TRP A 292 0.36 -19.36 -23.83
C TRP A 292 -1.15 -19.57 -23.69
N LEU A 293 -1.74 -20.44 -24.51
CA LEU A 293 -3.16 -20.80 -24.43
C LEU A 293 -3.50 -21.44 -23.08
N LYS A 294 -2.64 -22.34 -22.57
CA LYS A 294 -2.81 -22.95 -21.23
C LYS A 294 -2.67 -21.93 -20.09
N GLN A 295 -1.89 -20.87 -20.30
CA GLN A 295 -1.78 -19.75 -19.36
C GLN A 295 -2.96 -18.78 -19.46
N GLY A 296 -3.91 -19.00 -20.38
CA GLY A 296 -5.14 -18.19 -20.52
C GLY A 296 -5.02 -17.02 -21.47
N TRP A 297 -3.97 -16.94 -22.29
CA TRP A 297 -3.84 -15.89 -23.30
C TRP A 297 -4.70 -16.18 -24.53
N PRO A 298 -5.38 -15.16 -25.10
CA PRO A 298 -6.17 -15.34 -26.31
C PRO A 298 -5.27 -15.56 -27.54
N GLU A 299 -5.61 -16.58 -28.33
CA GLU A 299 -4.80 -17.04 -29.48
C GLU A 299 -4.44 -15.93 -30.47
N GLN A 300 -5.41 -15.07 -30.80
CA GLN A 300 -5.21 -13.94 -31.71
C GLN A 300 -4.15 -12.96 -31.21
N THR A 301 -4.09 -12.70 -29.89
CA THR A 301 -3.09 -11.80 -29.31
C THR A 301 -1.69 -12.40 -29.37
N VAL A 302 -1.56 -13.70 -29.09
CA VAL A 302 -0.28 -14.41 -29.14
C VAL A 302 0.26 -14.45 -30.58
N ARG A 303 -0.61 -14.76 -31.56
CA ARG A 303 -0.22 -14.82 -32.99
C ARG A 303 0.22 -13.47 -33.57
N ASN A 304 -0.21 -12.36 -32.98
CA ASN A 304 0.19 -11.00 -33.39
C ASN A 304 1.56 -10.58 -32.83
N CYS A 305 2.14 -11.35 -31.90
CA CYS A 305 3.46 -11.07 -31.34
C CYS A 305 4.58 -11.58 -32.28
N PRO A 306 5.83 -11.07 -32.14
CA PRO A 306 6.97 -11.60 -32.88
C PRO A 306 7.12 -13.11 -32.66
N LYS A 307 7.37 -13.85 -33.74
CA LYS A 307 7.57 -15.29 -33.70
C LYS A 307 8.93 -15.69 -34.22
N GLU A 308 9.53 -16.69 -33.59
CA GLU A 308 10.81 -17.28 -33.96
C GLU A 308 10.70 -18.79 -33.92
N TRP A 309 11.21 -19.46 -34.96
CA TRP A 309 11.27 -20.91 -35.01
C TRP A 309 12.33 -21.42 -34.03
N ASN A 310 11.92 -22.27 -33.08
CA ASN A 310 12.85 -22.83 -32.11
C ASN A 310 13.10 -24.32 -32.40
N GLU A 311 14.33 -24.66 -32.77
CA GLU A 311 14.74 -26.03 -33.10
C GLU A 311 14.54 -27.03 -31.94
N GLN A 312 14.66 -26.59 -30.69
CA GLN A 312 14.50 -27.45 -29.52
C GLN A 312 13.04 -27.91 -29.33
N TYR A 313 12.08 -27.06 -29.69
CA TYR A 313 10.65 -27.35 -29.55
C TYR A 313 10.01 -27.85 -30.85
N GLY A 314 10.69 -27.73 -31.99
CA GLY A 314 10.17 -28.14 -33.30
C GLY A 314 8.89 -27.38 -33.71
N CYS A 315 8.71 -26.15 -33.22
CA CYS A 315 7.54 -25.31 -33.50
C CYS A 315 7.87 -23.81 -33.42
N ASP A 316 6.97 -22.97 -33.97
CA ASP A 316 7.01 -21.52 -33.83
C ASP A 316 6.78 -21.13 -32.37
N THR A 317 7.72 -20.36 -31.79
CA THR A 317 7.59 -19.76 -30.47
C THR A 317 7.23 -18.28 -30.60
N TYR A 318 6.40 -17.79 -29.68
CA TYR A 318 5.87 -16.42 -29.71
C TYR A 318 6.39 -15.63 -28.51
N GLN A 319 6.88 -14.43 -28.78
CA GLN A 319 7.41 -13.51 -27.79
C GLN A 319 6.28 -12.67 -27.18
N VAL A 320 5.58 -13.24 -26.20
CA VAL A 320 4.51 -12.50 -25.51
C VAL A 320 5.14 -11.64 -24.40
N PRO A 321 4.85 -10.33 -24.37
CA PRO A 321 5.24 -9.47 -23.27
C PRO A 321 4.52 -9.86 -21.97
N VAL A 322 5.21 -10.50 -21.04
CA VAL A 322 4.67 -10.90 -19.74
C VAL A 322 5.28 -10.05 -18.64
N LYS A 323 4.42 -9.36 -17.90
CA LYS A 323 4.81 -8.67 -16.68
C LYS A 323 4.86 -9.68 -15.53
N SER A 324 5.98 -10.37 -15.37
CA SER A 324 6.19 -11.27 -14.23
C SER A 324 7.05 -10.60 -13.17
N MET A 325 6.43 -9.88 -12.25
CA MET A 325 7.03 -9.66 -10.94
C MET A 325 6.15 -10.29 -9.87
N THR A 326 6.74 -11.20 -9.09
CA THR A 326 6.03 -11.73 -7.93
C THR A 326 6.08 -10.70 -6.82
N TRP A 327 4.91 -10.27 -6.34
CA TRP A 327 4.77 -9.39 -5.17
C TRP A 327 5.67 -9.82 -4.02
N LYS A 328 5.79 -11.14 -3.81
CA LYS A 328 6.62 -11.75 -2.77
C LYS A 328 8.10 -11.37 -2.89
N GLN A 329 8.69 -11.41 -4.08
CA GLN A 329 10.10 -11.07 -4.28
C GLN A 329 10.35 -9.58 -4.02
N THR A 330 9.47 -8.71 -4.53
CA THR A 330 9.62 -7.26 -4.32
C THR A 330 9.41 -6.88 -2.86
N TYR A 331 8.39 -7.47 -2.21
CA TYR A 331 8.17 -7.30 -0.78
C TYR A 331 9.40 -7.72 0.04
N GLN A 332 9.98 -8.89 -0.25
CA GLN A 332 11.20 -9.36 0.44
C GLN A 332 12.39 -8.42 0.23
N ALA A 333 12.61 -7.95 -1.00
CA ALA A 333 13.70 -7.03 -1.32
C ALA A 333 13.53 -5.67 -0.60
N VAL A 334 12.31 -5.11 -0.59
CA VAL A 334 11.99 -3.88 0.15
C VAL A 334 12.16 -4.10 1.64
N GLU A 335 11.68 -5.22 2.18
CA GLU A 335 11.78 -5.55 3.60
C GLU A 335 13.24 -5.67 4.06
N GLU A 336 14.08 -6.37 3.29
CA GLU A 336 15.52 -6.51 3.55
C GLU A 336 16.24 -5.16 3.51
N ARG A 337 15.89 -4.29 2.55
CA ARG A 337 16.44 -2.93 2.43
C ARG A 337 16.13 -2.10 3.68
N ILE A 338 14.88 -2.10 4.13
CA ILE A 338 14.45 -1.40 5.35
C ILE A 338 15.12 -1.98 6.60
N LEU A 339 15.22 -3.31 6.73
CA LEU A 339 15.90 -3.95 7.86
C LEU A 339 17.39 -3.60 7.94
N ARG A 340 18.06 -3.47 6.80
CA ARG A 340 19.46 -3.04 6.75
C ARG A 340 19.60 -1.61 7.28
N GLN A 341 18.74 -0.69 6.84
CA GLN A 341 18.74 0.69 7.34
C GLN A 341 18.44 0.76 8.84
N GLU A 342 17.49 -0.03 9.35
CA GLU A 342 17.21 -0.11 10.80
C GLU A 342 18.43 -0.56 11.61
N LYS A 343 19.15 -1.58 11.12
CA LYS A 343 20.39 -2.06 11.75
C LYS A 343 21.45 -0.98 11.75
N GLU A 344 21.65 -0.28 10.64
CA GLU A 344 22.61 0.81 10.53
C GLU A 344 22.26 2.00 11.44
N ALA A 345 20.99 2.40 11.51
CA ALA A 345 20.52 3.45 12.39
C ALA A 345 20.71 3.09 13.87
N THR A 346 20.44 1.82 14.22
CA THR A 346 20.66 1.30 15.57
C THR A 346 22.15 1.26 15.91
N ALA A 347 23.00 0.79 14.98
CA ALA A 347 24.45 0.78 15.15
C ALA A 347 25.01 2.20 15.33
N LYS A 348 24.60 3.17 14.51
CA LYS A 348 25.00 4.59 14.63
C LYS A 348 24.58 5.19 15.97
N ARG A 349 23.40 4.83 16.49
CA ARG A 349 22.92 5.25 17.82
C ARG A 349 23.74 4.64 18.96
N MET A 350 24.20 3.40 18.81
CA MET A 350 25.07 2.74 19.79
C MET A 350 26.51 3.25 19.73
N ALA A 351 27.00 3.63 18.54
CA ALA A 351 28.36 4.09 18.33
C ALA A 351 28.62 5.53 18.79
N ARG A 352 27.59 6.39 18.88
CA ARG A 352 27.77 7.74 19.42
C ARG A 352 28.10 7.66 20.91
N PRO A 353 29.32 8.05 21.34
CA PRO A 353 29.65 8.06 22.76
C PRO A 353 28.67 9.01 23.43
N ARG A 354 27.86 8.47 24.35
CA ARG A 354 27.03 9.30 25.23
C ARG A 354 28.01 10.19 25.99
N GLY A 355 28.04 11.47 25.64
CA GLY A 355 28.90 12.43 26.31
C GLY A 355 28.66 12.40 27.82
N PRO A 356 29.65 12.78 28.65
CA PRO A 356 29.58 12.73 30.10
C PRO A 356 28.71 13.86 30.69
N LYS A 357 27.58 14.18 30.05
CA LYS A 357 26.56 15.08 30.59
C LYS A 357 25.38 14.22 31.03
N GLU A 358 25.27 14.11 32.35
CA GLU A 358 24.12 13.63 33.12
C GLU A 358 23.42 12.39 32.56
N ALA A 359 23.81 11.25 33.10
CA ALA A 359 22.99 10.05 33.09
C ALA A 359 21.70 10.29 33.91
N GLU A 360 20.75 11.05 33.36
CA GLU A 360 19.35 10.88 33.73
C GLU A 360 18.85 9.53 33.19
N PRO A 361 18.09 8.77 34.00
CA PRO A 361 17.65 7.44 33.63
C PRO A 361 16.43 7.53 32.70
N GLU A 362 16.64 7.55 31.38
CA GLU A 362 15.60 7.19 30.41
C GLU A 362 15.35 5.67 30.44
N ALA A 363 14.74 5.19 31.54
CA ALA A 363 14.03 3.91 31.66
C ALA A 363 13.27 3.79 33.01
N ALA A 364 12.50 4.81 33.40
CA ALA A 364 11.40 4.71 34.37
C ALA A 364 10.25 5.53 33.74
N LEU A 365 9.24 4.93 33.12
CA LEU A 365 8.04 4.43 33.80
C LEU A 365 7.65 5.32 34.98
N ASP A 366 6.67 6.18 34.70
CA ASP A 366 5.95 7.09 35.56
C ASP A 366 5.45 6.36 36.83
N LEU A 367 6.17 6.57 37.94
CA LEU A 367 5.72 6.26 39.30
C LEU A 367 6.05 7.47 40.18
N PRO A 368 5.16 7.85 41.12
CA PRO A 368 5.23 9.12 41.82
C PRO A 368 6.48 9.22 42.70
N ALA A 369 7.13 10.39 42.63
CA ALA A 369 8.40 10.68 43.28
C ALA A 369 8.33 10.58 44.82
N PRO A 370 9.32 9.94 45.48
CA PRO A 370 9.61 10.21 46.87
C PRO A 370 10.65 11.34 46.99
N GLU A 371 10.50 12.13 48.04
CA GLU A 371 11.24 13.35 48.34
C GLU A 371 12.76 13.14 48.49
N ALA A 372 13.50 14.20 48.13
CA ALA A 372 14.95 14.23 48.12
C ALA A 372 15.57 14.08 49.52
N ALA A 373 16.35 13.02 49.73
CA ALA A 373 17.23 12.85 50.87
C ALA A 373 18.67 13.35 50.58
N LYS A 374 19.26 13.93 51.62
CA LYS A 374 20.51 14.71 51.67
C LYS A 374 21.78 13.93 51.30
N LYS A 375 22.79 14.68 50.86
CA LYS A 375 24.21 14.30 50.69
C LYS A 375 24.79 13.64 51.95
N GLY A 376 25.24 12.39 51.82
CA GLY A 376 26.13 11.71 52.77
C GLY A 376 26.52 10.33 52.23
N ASP A 377 27.77 9.93 52.41
CA ASP A 377 28.39 8.62 52.14
C ASP A 377 28.71 8.19 50.69
N ALA A 378 29.99 8.39 50.33
CA ALA A 378 30.64 7.83 49.14
C ALA A 378 30.64 6.28 49.09
N SER A 379 30.45 5.60 50.23
CA SER A 379 30.35 4.14 50.31
C SER A 379 29.06 3.62 49.64
N ALA A 380 27.93 4.29 49.86
CA ALA A 380 26.64 3.90 49.28
C ALA A 380 26.60 4.06 47.74
N ALA A 381 27.40 4.98 47.18
CA ALA A 381 27.51 5.16 45.74
C ALA A 381 28.26 4.00 45.04
N ALA A 382 29.26 3.41 45.71
CA ALA A 382 30.00 2.26 45.18
C ALA A 382 29.15 0.98 45.17
N GLU A 383 28.42 0.74 46.26
CA GLU A 383 27.51 -0.41 46.40
C GLU A 383 26.36 -0.34 45.39
N LYS A 384 25.76 0.84 45.19
CA LYS A 384 24.73 1.07 44.15
C LYS A 384 25.26 0.84 42.74
N LYS A 385 26.54 1.12 42.47
CA LYS A 385 27.17 0.88 41.16
C LYS A 385 27.44 -0.61 40.93
N ALA A 386 27.85 -1.35 41.96
CA ALA A 386 28.03 -2.80 41.90
C ALA A 386 26.70 -3.52 41.65
N ALA A 387 25.66 -3.20 42.43
CA ALA A 387 24.32 -3.77 42.25
C ALA A 387 23.74 -3.49 40.85
N ARG A 388 23.98 -2.30 40.29
CA ARG A 388 23.55 -1.97 38.91
C ARG A 388 24.33 -2.75 37.85
N ALA A 389 25.61 -3.04 38.08
CA ALA A 389 26.42 -3.85 37.17
C ALA A 389 25.99 -5.32 37.18
N GLU A 390 25.68 -5.87 38.35
CA GLU A 390 25.15 -7.21 38.52
C GLU A 390 23.78 -7.36 37.84
N ALA A 391 22.83 -6.45 38.11
CA ALA A 391 21.53 -6.47 37.45
C ALA A 391 21.64 -6.33 35.91
N ALA A 392 22.62 -5.55 35.42
CA ALA A 392 22.88 -5.44 33.99
C ALA A 392 23.45 -6.74 33.40
N GLN A 393 24.29 -7.46 34.16
CA GLN A 393 24.84 -8.75 33.77
C GLN A 393 23.78 -9.85 33.78
N GLU A 394 22.92 -9.90 34.81
CA GLU A 394 21.77 -10.81 34.87
C GLU A 394 20.84 -10.61 33.67
N LYS A 395 20.53 -9.35 33.31
CA LYS A 395 19.72 -9.06 32.13
C LYS A 395 20.37 -9.52 30.81
N LYS A 396 21.70 -9.42 30.70
CA LYS A 396 22.45 -9.95 29.54
C LYS A 396 22.40 -11.46 29.50
N ASN A 397 22.62 -12.13 30.63
CA ASN A 397 22.54 -13.57 30.76
C ASN A 397 21.15 -14.08 30.43
N GLN A 398 20.09 -13.45 30.97
CA GLN A 398 18.71 -13.82 30.69
C GLN A 398 18.38 -13.72 29.18
N ALA A 399 18.79 -12.63 28.52
CA ALA A 399 18.59 -12.47 27.08
C ALA A 399 19.39 -13.50 26.26
N SER A 400 20.60 -13.85 26.71
CA SER A 400 21.43 -14.90 26.07
C SER A 400 20.81 -16.29 26.25
N ASN A 401 20.39 -16.62 27.46
CA ASN A 401 19.77 -17.89 27.82
C ASN A 401 18.44 -18.09 27.08
N GLN A 402 17.60 -17.06 26.95
CA GLN A 402 16.37 -17.13 26.14
C GLN A 402 16.67 -17.44 24.66
N LYS A 403 17.73 -16.86 24.10
CA LYS A 403 18.13 -17.17 22.71
C LYS A 403 18.59 -18.62 22.58
N MET A 404 19.38 -19.10 23.54
CA MET A 404 19.85 -20.49 23.57
C MET A 404 18.70 -21.48 23.75
N GLN A 405 17.75 -21.19 24.63
CA GLN A 405 16.53 -21.98 24.82
C GLN A 405 15.74 -22.07 23.51
N LEU A 406 15.48 -20.95 22.84
CA LEU A 406 14.76 -20.92 21.57
C LEU A 406 15.50 -21.70 20.47
N LEU A 407 16.84 -21.63 20.44
CA LEU A 407 17.68 -22.42 19.53
C LEU A 407 17.52 -23.93 19.80
N ALA A 408 17.67 -24.35 21.06
CA ALA A 408 17.53 -25.74 21.45
C ALA A 408 16.11 -26.27 21.17
N ALA A 409 15.07 -25.53 21.54
CA ALA A 409 13.68 -25.91 21.30
C ALA A 409 13.38 -26.14 19.81
N LYS A 410 13.92 -25.29 18.92
CA LYS A 410 13.78 -25.44 17.47
C LYS A 410 14.59 -26.60 16.89
N ALA A 411 15.71 -26.98 17.52
CA ALA A 411 16.60 -28.02 17.04
C ALA A 411 16.17 -29.44 17.48
N VAL A 412 15.56 -29.60 18.66
CA VAL A 412 15.25 -30.94 19.23
C VAL A 412 14.39 -31.80 18.29
N ALA A 413 13.30 -31.26 17.75
CA ALA A 413 12.37 -32.01 16.90
C ALA A 413 13.02 -32.50 15.58
N PRO A 414 13.66 -31.65 14.74
CA PRO A 414 14.28 -32.11 13.50
C PRO A 414 15.42 -33.09 13.74
N LEU A 415 16.29 -32.84 14.74
CA LEU A 415 17.39 -33.76 15.07
C LEU A 415 16.88 -35.14 15.49
N ALA A 416 15.80 -35.19 16.30
CA ALA A 416 15.19 -36.45 16.72
C ALA A 416 14.54 -37.19 15.54
N GLN A 417 13.87 -36.48 14.64
CA GLN A 417 13.25 -37.06 13.44
C GLN A 417 14.31 -37.64 12.48
N ASP A 418 15.39 -36.91 12.24
CA ASP A 418 16.50 -37.34 11.38
C ASP A 418 17.20 -38.57 11.96
N LEU A 419 17.46 -38.58 13.28
CA LEU A 419 18.03 -39.74 13.98
C LEU A 419 17.13 -40.98 13.88
N GLN A 420 15.83 -40.81 14.13
CA GLN A 420 14.86 -41.91 14.03
C GLN A 420 14.74 -42.45 12.59
N SER A 421 14.71 -41.57 11.59
CA SER A 421 14.57 -41.98 10.20
C SER A 421 15.80 -42.72 9.67
N LEU A 422 17.01 -42.26 10.01
CA LEU A 422 18.25 -42.97 9.69
C LEU A 422 18.35 -44.32 10.41
N THR A 423 18.00 -44.39 11.69
CA THR A 423 18.06 -45.63 12.47
C THR A 423 17.10 -46.68 11.93
N LYS A 424 15.85 -46.28 11.60
CA LYS A 424 14.85 -47.15 10.96
C LYS A 424 15.27 -47.61 9.57
N LEU A 425 15.92 -46.74 8.79
CA LEU A 425 16.42 -47.09 7.48
C LEU A 425 17.57 -48.09 7.58
N ARG A 426 18.56 -47.84 8.46
CA ARG A 426 19.70 -48.74 8.69
C ARG A 426 19.25 -50.16 9.07
N ALA A 427 18.21 -50.29 9.90
CA ALA A 427 17.66 -51.58 10.30
C ALA A 427 17.09 -52.41 9.13
N ARG A 428 16.80 -51.78 7.98
CA ARG A 428 16.28 -52.44 6.76
C ARG A 428 17.36 -52.72 5.71
N VAL A 429 18.54 -52.12 5.86
CA VAL A 429 19.67 -52.31 4.94
C VAL A 429 20.52 -53.49 5.44
N PRO A 430 21.01 -54.39 4.56
CA PRO A 430 21.91 -55.49 4.93
C PRO A 430 23.12 -55.01 5.75
N ALA A 431 23.74 -55.91 6.52
CA ALA A 431 24.90 -55.59 7.34
C ALA A 431 26.11 -55.17 6.49
N ASP A 432 26.25 -55.76 5.30
CA ASP A 432 27.39 -55.61 4.39
C ASP A 432 27.23 -54.37 3.48
N LEU A 433 27.50 -53.19 4.05
CA LEU A 433 27.55 -51.92 3.32
C LEU A 433 28.99 -51.61 2.91
N PRO A 434 29.21 -50.93 1.77
CA PRO A 434 30.53 -50.39 1.44
C PRO A 434 31.05 -49.50 2.59
N GLU A 435 32.30 -49.71 2.98
CA GLU A 435 32.97 -49.00 4.09
C GLU A 435 32.81 -47.47 4.03
N PRO A 436 32.92 -46.79 2.86
CA PRO A 436 32.71 -45.34 2.80
C PRO A 436 31.30 -44.91 3.19
N ILE A 437 30.27 -45.68 2.84
CA ILE A 437 28.87 -45.37 3.16
C ILE A 437 28.62 -45.61 4.65
N GLN A 438 29.20 -46.67 5.21
CA GLN A 438 29.10 -46.97 6.63
C GLN A 438 29.76 -45.87 7.48
N ALA A 439 30.97 -45.44 7.13
CA ALA A 439 31.68 -44.37 7.84
C ALA A 439 30.88 -43.05 7.85
N VAL A 440 30.31 -42.66 6.70
CA VAL A 440 29.48 -41.45 6.61
C VAL A 440 28.19 -41.59 7.43
N TYR A 441 27.55 -42.76 7.42
CA TYR A 441 26.38 -43.03 8.26
C TYR A 441 26.71 -42.90 9.75
N GLU A 442 27.80 -43.53 10.21
CA GLU A 442 28.21 -43.52 11.62
C GLU A 442 28.59 -42.12 12.10
N ASP A 443 29.32 -41.32 11.30
CA ASP A 443 29.63 -39.92 11.64
C ASP A 443 28.36 -39.07 11.79
N ASN A 444 27.42 -39.19 10.85
CA ASN A 444 26.17 -38.41 10.90
C ASN A 444 25.28 -38.84 12.06
N VAL A 445 25.15 -40.13 12.35
CA VAL A 445 24.41 -40.62 13.53
C VAL A 445 25.06 -40.15 14.83
N GLY A 446 26.38 -40.22 14.94
CA GLY A 446 27.13 -39.74 16.10
C GLY A 446 26.98 -38.22 16.31
N LYS A 447 26.96 -37.43 15.23
CA LYS A 447 26.66 -35.99 15.29
C LYS A 447 25.22 -35.72 15.73
N LEU A 448 24.23 -36.39 15.12
CA LEU A 448 22.82 -36.24 15.48
C LEU A 448 22.55 -36.59 16.96
N GLN A 449 23.16 -37.66 17.47
CA GLN A 449 23.04 -38.05 18.88
C GLN A 449 23.62 -36.99 19.81
N ARG A 450 24.86 -36.54 19.57
CA ARG A 450 25.51 -35.51 20.38
C ARG A 450 24.73 -34.21 20.38
N TRP A 451 24.27 -33.74 19.21
CA TRP A 451 23.51 -32.49 19.12
C TRP A 451 22.12 -32.61 19.73
N SER A 452 21.43 -33.75 19.55
CA SER A 452 20.12 -34.00 20.18
C SER A 452 20.24 -34.04 21.71
N GLN A 453 21.29 -34.67 22.24
CA GLN A 453 21.56 -34.69 23.68
C GLN A 453 21.90 -33.29 24.22
N ALA A 454 22.77 -32.53 23.53
CA ALA A 454 23.10 -31.17 23.93
C ALA A 454 21.87 -30.25 23.93
N ALA A 455 21.01 -30.35 22.91
CA ALA A 455 19.77 -29.57 22.83
C ALA A 455 18.80 -29.90 23.98
N LYS A 456 18.63 -31.19 24.32
CA LYS A 456 17.79 -31.63 25.44
C LYS A 456 18.39 -31.22 26.79
N GLY A 457 19.70 -31.33 26.95
CA GLY A 457 20.42 -30.88 28.14
C GLY A 457 20.20 -29.39 28.38
N LEU A 458 20.35 -28.57 27.34
CA LEU A 458 20.12 -27.13 27.44
C LEU A 458 18.68 -26.77 27.84
N LEU A 459 17.68 -27.48 27.32
CA LEU A 459 16.29 -27.27 27.74
C LEU A 459 16.07 -27.65 29.20
N LYS A 460 16.70 -28.73 29.66
CA LYS A 460 16.66 -29.14 31.07
C LYS A 460 17.35 -28.12 31.97
N ASP A 461 18.54 -27.65 31.59
CA ASP A 461 19.29 -26.63 32.33
C ASP A 461 18.53 -25.29 32.37
N TRP A 462 17.75 -24.97 31.32
CA TRP A 462 16.88 -23.79 31.30
C TRP A 462 15.66 -23.93 32.22
N GLU A 463 15.15 -25.13 32.43
CA GLU A 463 14.06 -25.37 33.38
C GLU A 463 14.49 -25.09 34.83
N GLU A 464 15.80 -25.12 35.13
CA GLU A 464 16.33 -24.73 36.44
C GLU A 464 16.20 -23.21 36.69
N GLU A 465 15.68 -22.83 37.87
CA GLU A 465 15.36 -21.43 38.21
C GLU A 465 16.56 -20.46 38.08
N ALA A 466 17.78 -20.96 38.33
CA ALA A 466 19.00 -20.17 38.23
C ALA A 466 19.29 -19.71 36.79
N ALA A 467 18.88 -20.50 35.78
CA ALA A 467 19.02 -20.15 34.38
C ALA A 467 17.93 -19.17 33.89
N GLN A 468 16.71 -19.31 34.40
CA GLN A 468 15.58 -18.42 34.07
C GLN A 468 15.75 -17.01 34.62
N THR A 469 16.30 -16.91 35.83
CA THR A 469 16.61 -15.65 36.51
C THR A 469 17.84 -14.94 35.93
N GLY A 470 18.62 -15.60 35.06
CA GLY A 470 19.84 -15.02 34.48
C GLY A 470 21.04 -15.02 35.44
N LYS A 471 20.94 -15.68 36.60
CA LYS A 471 22.04 -15.81 37.56
C LYS A 471 23.17 -16.68 37.01
N VAL A 472 22.82 -17.71 36.27
CA VAL A 472 23.78 -18.63 35.62
C VAL A 472 23.64 -18.51 34.11
N ALA A 473 24.76 -18.34 33.40
CA ALA A 473 24.79 -18.37 31.95
C ALA A 473 24.75 -19.83 31.45
N LEU A 474 23.86 -20.14 30.51
CA LEU A 474 23.82 -21.45 29.89
C LEU A 474 25.05 -21.68 29.00
N THR A 475 25.50 -22.93 28.93
CA THR A 475 26.59 -23.32 28.03
C THR A 475 26.07 -23.33 26.59
N ALA A 476 26.81 -22.69 25.68
CA ALA A 476 26.43 -22.65 24.28
C ALA A 476 26.45 -24.07 23.66
N PRO A 477 25.42 -24.45 22.86
CA PRO A 477 25.42 -25.73 22.18
C PRO A 477 26.51 -25.76 21.09
N PRO A 478 26.99 -26.96 20.70
CA PRO A 478 28.06 -27.12 19.70
C PRO A 478 27.56 -26.96 18.25
N PHE A 479 26.47 -26.22 18.04
CA PHE A 479 25.82 -26.02 16.73
C PHE A 479 24.98 -24.74 16.72
N ASP A 480 24.73 -24.21 15.53
CA ASP A 480 23.70 -23.20 15.26
C ASP A 480 22.56 -23.73 14.36
N MET A 481 21.59 -22.87 13.99
CA MET A 481 20.49 -23.29 13.10
C MET A 481 20.91 -23.54 11.65
N ALA A 482 22.01 -22.94 11.18
CA ALA A 482 22.55 -23.19 9.84
C ALA A 482 23.20 -24.57 9.80
N ASP A 483 23.94 -24.94 10.85
CA ASP A 483 24.52 -26.25 11.05
C ASP A 483 23.46 -27.35 11.06
N VAL A 484 22.36 -27.17 11.81
CA VAL A 484 21.24 -28.14 11.84
C VAL A 484 20.62 -28.32 10.45
N LYS A 485 20.45 -27.24 9.67
CA LYS A 485 19.93 -27.33 8.30
C LYS A 485 20.92 -28.01 7.36
N CYS A 486 22.22 -27.77 7.53
CA CYS A 486 23.26 -28.42 6.75
C CYS A 486 23.28 -29.93 7.04
N LEU A 487 23.27 -30.30 8.32
CA LEU A 487 23.21 -31.69 8.76
C LEU A 487 21.96 -32.40 8.22
N HIS A 488 20.79 -31.74 8.25
CA HIS A 488 19.57 -32.30 7.66
C HIS A 488 19.73 -32.63 6.17
N LYS A 489 20.34 -31.74 5.37
CA LYS A 489 20.62 -32.01 3.95
C LYS A 489 21.54 -33.22 3.77
N THR A 490 22.63 -33.28 4.54
CA THR A 490 23.55 -34.43 4.53
C THR A 490 22.83 -35.72 4.92
N VAL A 491 21.92 -35.69 5.90
CA VAL A 491 21.10 -36.84 6.28
C VAL A 491 20.21 -37.31 5.14
N VAL A 492 19.59 -36.39 4.38
CA VAL A 492 18.76 -36.74 3.21
C VAL A 492 19.60 -37.42 2.13
N GLU A 493 20.82 -36.97 1.88
CA GLU A 493 21.75 -37.60 0.94
C GLU A 493 22.18 -39.00 1.41
N VAL A 494 22.50 -39.16 2.70
CA VAL A 494 22.81 -40.46 3.30
C VAL A 494 21.61 -41.41 3.18
N GLN A 495 20.38 -40.91 3.40
CA GLN A 495 19.17 -41.71 3.19
C GLN A 495 19.00 -42.15 1.74
N ALA A 496 19.30 -41.27 0.77
CA ALA A 496 19.23 -41.61 -0.64
C ALA A 496 20.23 -42.74 -0.99
N ASN A 497 21.48 -42.64 -0.51
CA ASN A 497 22.49 -43.66 -0.70
C ASN A 497 22.11 -45.00 -0.03
N LEU A 498 21.62 -44.97 1.21
CA LEU A 498 21.17 -46.18 1.91
C LEU A 498 19.99 -46.87 1.23
N ARG A 499 19.07 -46.10 0.61
CA ARG A 499 17.91 -46.66 -0.10
C ARG A 499 18.30 -47.48 -1.33
N GLN A 500 19.45 -47.20 -1.95
CA GLN A 500 19.97 -47.99 -3.08
C GLN A 500 20.35 -49.42 -2.67
N HIS A 501 20.61 -49.64 -1.38
CA HIS A 501 20.97 -50.95 -0.81
C HIS A 501 19.80 -51.67 -0.13
N LEU A 502 18.56 -51.15 -0.24
CA LEU A 502 17.40 -51.86 0.26
C LEU A 502 17.15 -53.13 -0.57
N PRO A 503 16.79 -54.26 0.05
CA PRO A 503 16.45 -55.47 -0.70
C PRO A 503 15.28 -55.15 -1.63
N VAL A 504 15.50 -55.34 -2.94
CA VAL A 504 14.44 -55.19 -3.95
C VAL A 504 13.28 -56.09 -3.54
N PRO A 505 12.06 -55.56 -3.33
CA PRO A 505 10.92 -56.38 -2.98
C PRO A 505 10.79 -57.47 -4.04
N LYS A 506 11.00 -58.74 -3.66
CA LYS A 506 10.74 -59.87 -4.56
C LYS A 506 9.29 -59.71 -5.00
N ALA A 507 9.08 -59.42 -6.28
CA ALA A 507 7.76 -59.22 -6.84
C ALA A 507 6.90 -60.41 -6.41
N LYS A 508 5.91 -60.15 -5.55
CA LYS A 508 4.93 -61.17 -5.17
C LYS A 508 4.31 -61.62 -6.48
N ALA A 509 4.63 -62.85 -6.90
CA ALA A 509 4.10 -63.44 -8.11
C ALA A 509 2.59 -63.17 -8.11
N ALA A 510 2.13 -62.40 -9.09
CA ALA A 510 0.74 -62.04 -9.23
C ALA A 510 -0.05 -63.33 -9.42
N GLY A 511 -0.56 -63.87 -8.31
CA GLY A 511 -1.44 -65.02 -8.29
C GLY A 511 -2.67 -64.63 -9.09
N LYS A 512 -2.75 -65.21 -10.29
CA LYS A 512 -3.85 -65.15 -11.24
C LYS A 512 -5.13 -65.63 -10.55
N ARG A 513 -5.79 -64.77 -9.77
CA ARG A 513 -7.15 -65.04 -9.26
C ARG A 513 -8.13 -64.81 -10.40
N LYS A 514 -8.43 -65.97 -10.99
CA LYS A 514 -9.45 -66.35 -11.96
C LYS A 514 -10.74 -65.52 -11.84
N ALA A 515 -11.17 -65.03 -13.00
CA ALA A 515 -12.51 -64.52 -13.26
C ALA A 515 -13.52 -65.69 -13.24
N ALA A 516 -14.55 -65.55 -12.39
CA ALA A 516 -15.87 -66.21 -12.35
C ALA A 516 -16.51 -65.57 -11.10
N GLU A 517 -17.63 -64.86 -11.13
CA GLU A 517 -18.91 -65.11 -11.76
C GLU A 517 -19.59 -63.79 -12.14
N ALA A 518 -20.21 -63.78 -13.33
CA ALA A 518 -21.30 -62.89 -13.68
C ALA A 518 -22.54 -63.77 -13.90
N GLY A 519 -23.68 -63.34 -13.37
CA GLY A 519 -25.01 -63.74 -13.86
C GLY A 519 -25.83 -64.66 -12.95
N ALA A 520 -26.76 -64.07 -12.19
CA ALA A 520 -28.08 -64.64 -11.94
C ALA A 520 -29.07 -63.51 -11.57
N GLU A 521 -30.19 -63.50 -12.29
CA GLU A 521 -31.27 -62.51 -12.36
C GLU A 521 -32.53 -63.08 -11.65
N ALA A 522 -33.29 -62.21 -10.95
CA ALA A 522 -34.71 -62.26 -10.51
C ALA A 522 -35.28 -63.56 -9.84
N THR A 523 -36.08 -63.57 -8.75
CA THR A 523 -37.36 -62.88 -8.47
C THR A 523 -37.79 -63.04 -6.99
N ASP A 524 -38.43 -61.99 -6.46
CA ASP A 524 -39.62 -61.89 -5.58
C ASP A 524 -39.88 -62.65 -4.25
N THR A 525 -40.33 -61.81 -3.30
CA THR A 525 -41.31 -61.96 -2.18
C THR A 525 -40.97 -62.55 -0.81
N ALA A 526 -41.14 -61.64 0.18
CA ALA A 526 -41.92 -61.74 1.44
C ALA A 526 -41.21 -61.99 2.79
N ALA A 527 -41.28 -60.93 3.60
CA ALA A 527 -41.58 -60.85 5.04
C ALA A 527 -40.70 -61.60 6.07
N ALA A 528 -39.97 -60.83 6.89
CA ALA A 528 -40.09 -60.88 8.35
C ALA A 528 -39.32 -59.72 9.01
N GLU A 529 -39.87 -59.28 10.13
CA GLU A 529 -39.53 -58.15 10.98
C GLU A 529 -38.13 -58.21 11.62
N GLY A 530 -37.57 -57.03 11.98
CA GLY A 530 -36.75 -56.92 13.18
C GLY A 530 -35.44 -56.12 13.07
N ALA A 531 -35.36 -55.07 13.89
CA ALA A 531 -34.16 -54.44 14.46
C ALA A 531 -33.30 -53.52 13.56
N GLU A 532 -33.66 -52.23 13.62
CA GLU A 532 -32.90 -51.09 13.13
C GLU A 532 -31.64 -50.84 13.98
N ALA A 533 -30.47 -51.21 13.45
CA ALA A 533 -29.16 -50.81 13.98
C ALA A 533 -28.46 -49.90 12.97
N ASN A 534 -28.34 -48.64 13.35
CA ASN A 534 -27.88 -47.49 12.58
C ASN A 534 -26.33 -47.54 12.34
N PRO A 535 -25.82 -47.58 11.10
CA PRO A 535 -24.38 -47.39 10.84
C PRO A 535 -24.02 -45.90 10.63
N PRO A 536 -22.83 -45.45 11.07
CA PRO A 536 -22.51 -44.03 11.11
C PRO A 536 -22.26 -43.44 9.71
N ALA A 537 -23.00 -42.36 9.43
CA ALA A 537 -22.89 -41.56 8.24
C ALA A 537 -21.48 -40.92 8.08
N ARG A 538 -20.91 -41.14 6.90
CA ARG A 538 -19.68 -40.54 6.38
C ARG A 538 -19.91 -39.05 6.14
N ARG A 539 -19.39 -38.19 7.03
CA ARG A 539 -19.40 -36.72 6.88
C ARG A 539 -18.64 -36.28 5.62
N VAL A 540 -19.39 -35.87 4.59
CA VAL A 540 -18.88 -35.03 3.50
C VAL A 540 -18.75 -33.60 4.04
N ARG A 541 -17.51 -33.10 4.09
CA ARG A 541 -17.18 -31.76 4.57
C ARG A 541 -17.41 -30.76 3.43
N SER A 542 -18.58 -30.12 3.41
CA SER A 542 -18.81 -28.93 2.58
C SER A 542 -17.96 -27.77 3.12
N LYS A 543 -17.15 -27.17 2.23
CA LYS A 543 -16.50 -25.88 2.48
C LYS A 543 -17.57 -24.80 2.31
N GLY A 544 -18.04 -24.24 3.42
CA GLY A 544 -18.76 -22.97 3.41
C GLY A 544 -17.82 -21.85 2.99
N GLY A 545 -18.12 -21.21 1.87
CA GLY A 545 -17.67 -19.86 1.59
C GLY A 545 -18.46 -18.90 2.48
N ASN A 546 -17.76 -17.98 3.14
CA ASN A 546 -18.38 -16.89 3.87
C ASN A 546 -17.71 -15.60 3.41
N LYS A 547 -18.58 -14.73 2.89
CA LYS A 547 -18.57 -13.26 2.77
C LYS A 547 -17.25 -12.55 2.48
#